data_AF-A0A2E4C2T0-F1
#
_entry.id   AF-A0A2E4C2T0-F1
#
_cell.length_a   1.000
_cell.length_b   1.000
_cell.length_c   1.000
_cell.angle_alpha   90.00
_cell.angle_beta   90.00
_cell.angle_gamma   90.00
#
_symmetry.space_group_name_H-M   'P 1'
#
loop_
_entity.id
_entity.type
_entity.pdbx_description
1 polymer ?
#
loop_
_entity_poly.entity_id
_entity_poly.type
_entity_poly.pdbx_seq_one_letter_code
_entity_poly.pdbx_strand_id
1 'polypeptide(L)'
;NIINQFRELRQNISPEKRTQMIIPGGRIQHSVIIQASQATTQESLLDILRRSIYFDDEGFDEALIESKNTQSLDPIASLLTHKRHAILKRFAYLNPVSPFPVIYYIERKVLEIQNLRLLVRGKTIGLTSEVLEAHMDF
;
A
#
# COMPACT_ATOMS: atom_id res chain seq x y z
N ASN A 1 -1.64 -4.73 -6.37
CA ASN A 1 -0.48 -5.33 -7.07
C ASN A 1 0.85 -5.04 -6.41
N ILE A 2 1.31 -3.79 -6.26
CA ILE A 2 2.66 -3.49 -5.69
C ILE A 2 2.92 -4.22 -4.37
N ILE A 3 2.12 -3.96 -3.32
CA ILE A 3 2.27 -4.64 -2.02
C ILE A 3 2.14 -6.17 -2.11
N ASN A 4 1.32 -6.68 -3.03
CA ASN A 4 1.17 -8.12 -3.22
C ASN A 4 2.46 -8.72 -3.76
N GLN A 5 3.15 -8.06 -4.70
CA GLN A 5 4.43 -8.55 -5.23
C GLN A 5 5.49 -8.66 -4.13
N PHE A 6 5.59 -7.67 -3.24
CA PHE A 6 6.50 -7.74 -2.08
C PHE A 6 6.11 -8.86 -1.10
N ARG A 7 4.80 -9.03 -0.83
CA ARG A 7 4.29 -10.08 0.05
C ARG A 7 4.56 -11.47 -0.52
N GLU A 8 4.25 -11.68 -1.79
CA GLU A 8 4.43 -12.94 -2.50
C GLU A 8 5.91 -13.33 -2.58
N LEU A 9 6.79 -12.34 -2.79
CA LEU A 9 8.24 -12.53 -2.74
C LEU A 9 8.71 -13.00 -1.36
N ARG A 10 8.28 -12.35 -0.28
CA ARG A 10 8.59 -12.78 1.11
C ARG A 10 8.07 -14.18 1.44
N GLN A 11 6.96 -14.58 0.81
CA GLN A 11 6.34 -15.90 0.96
C GLN A 11 6.94 -16.98 0.05
N ASN A 12 7.96 -16.64 -0.75
CA ASN A 12 8.58 -17.54 -1.73
C ASN A 12 7.56 -18.16 -2.71
N ILE A 13 6.55 -17.38 -3.12
CA ILE A 13 5.59 -17.82 -4.13
C ILE A 13 6.28 -17.84 -5.50
N SER A 14 6.07 -18.91 -6.27
CA SER A 14 6.71 -19.06 -7.58
C SER A 14 6.32 -17.94 -8.56
N PRO A 15 7.22 -17.51 -9.47
CA PRO A 15 6.94 -16.46 -10.45
C PRO A 15 5.69 -16.70 -11.31
N GLU A 16 5.42 -17.96 -11.66
CA GLU A 16 4.26 -18.36 -12.47
C GLU A 16 2.97 -18.08 -11.69
N LYS A 17 2.94 -18.49 -10.42
CA LYS A 17 1.78 -18.28 -9.54
C LYS A 17 1.58 -16.79 -9.23
N ARG A 18 2.66 -16.03 -9.02
CA ARG A 18 2.62 -14.56 -8.85
C ARG A 18 1.98 -13.87 -10.05
N THR A 19 2.32 -14.32 -11.26
CA THR A 19 1.75 -13.80 -12.50
C THR A 19 0.24 -14.07 -12.58
N GLN A 20 -0.21 -15.25 -12.15
CA GLN A 20 -1.65 -15.60 -12.10
C GLN A 20 -2.44 -14.81 -11.06
N MET A 21 -1.78 -14.27 -10.02
CA MET A 21 -2.41 -13.51 -8.94
C MET A 21 -2.52 -12.00 -9.24
N ILE A 22 -2.07 -11.56 -10.42
CA ILE A 22 -2.17 -10.16 -10.84
C ILE A 22 -3.63 -9.73 -10.97
N ILE A 23 -4.00 -8.68 -10.24
CA ILE A 23 -5.34 -8.08 -10.34
C ILE A 23 -5.36 -7.10 -11.54
N PRO A 24 -6.30 -7.21 -12.49
CA PRO A 24 -6.40 -6.30 -13.63
C PRO A 24 -6.85 -4.87 -13.20
N GLY A 25 -6.66 -3.89 -14.10
CA GLY A 25 -7.14 -2.51 -13.89
C GLY A 25 -6.20 -1.57 -13.13
N GLY A 26 -4.96 -2.01 -12.84
CA GLY A 26 -3.92 -1.16 -12.26
C GLY A 26 -3.35 -0.14 -13.25
N ARG A 27 -2.75 0.95 -12.73
CA ARG A 27 -2.08 1.98 -13.55
C ARG A 27 -0.70 1.56 -14.07
N ILE A 28 0.00 0.69 -13.34
CA ILE A 28 1.30 0.17 -13.80
C ILE A 28 1.03 -0.71 -15.02
N GLN A 29 1.83 -0.49 -16.07
CA GLN A 29 1.74 -1.22 -17.32
C GLN A 29 1.82 -2.73 -17.08
N HIS A 30 0.98 -3.49 -17.79
CA HIS A 30 0.88 -4.95 -17.59
C HIS A 30 2.22 -5.67 -17.81
N SER A 31 2.99 -5.24 -18.81
CA SER A 31 4.35 -5.72 -19.08
C SER A 31 5.30 -5.55 -17.90
N VAL A 32 5.25 -4.39 -17.22
CA VAL A 32 6.09 -4.10 -16.05
C VAL A 32 5.70 -4.97 -14.86
N ILE A 33 4.40 -5.21 -14.64
CA ILE A 33 3.95 -6.08 -13.54
C ILE A 33 4.27 -7.55 -13.80
N ILE A 34 4.20 -8.02 -15.06
CA ILE A 34 4.66 -9.37 -15.41
C ILE A 34 6.15 -9.50 -15.11
N GLN A 35 6.97 -8.53 -15.53
CA GLN A 35 8.41 -8.53 -15.21
C GLN A 35 8.65 -8.51 -13.69
N ALA A 36 7.90 -7.69 -12.95
CA ALA A 36 7.98 -7.63 -11.49
C ALA A 36 7.67 -8.98 -10.82
N SER A 37 6.76 -9.76 -11.41
CA SER A 37 6.42 -11.12 -10.94
C SER A 37 7.58 -12.11 -11.08
N GLN A 38 8.53 -11.83 -11.97
CA GLN A 38 9.74 -12.65 -12.19
C GLN A 38 10.91 -12.27 -11.27
N ALA A 39 10.82 -11.16 -10.53
CA ALA A 39 11.87 -10.72 -9.63
C ALA A 39 12.07 -11.73 -8.49
N THR A 40 13.32 -12.10 -8.24
CA THR A 40 13.74 -13.03 -7.16
C THR A 40 14.26 -12.31 -5.91
N THR A 41 14.56 -11.02 -6.02
CA THR A 41 15.03 -10.19 -4.90
C THR A 41 14.18 -8.92 -4.77
N GLN A 42 14.16 -8.35 -3.57
CA GLN A 42 13.40 -7.15 -3.27
C GLN A 42 13.93 -5.94 -4.05
N GLU A 43 15.25 -5.87 -4.19
CA GLU A 43 15.97 -4.85 -4.96
C GLU A 43 15.60 -4.94 -6.45
N SER A 44 15.65 -6.14 -7.04
CA SER A 44 15.25 -6.35 -8.43
C SER A 44 13.78 -6.00 -8.68
N LEU A 45 12.90 -6.34 -7.74
CA LEU A 45 11.49 -5.98 -7.80
C LEU A 45 11.30 -4.46 -7.84
N LEU A 46 11.98 -3.72 -6.97
CA LEU A 46 11.91 -2.27 -6.92
C LEU A 46 12.43 -1.63 -8.21
N ASP A 47 13.57 -2.08 -8.72
CA ASP A 47 14.16 -1.56 -9.96
C ASP A 47 13.22 -1.73 -11.15
N ILE A 48 12.50 -2.86 -11.23
CA ILE A 48 11.50 -3.07 -12.28
C ILE A 48 10.31 -2.12 -12.12
N LEU A 49 9.82 -1.91 -10.90
CA LEU A 49 8.71 -1.00 -10.63
C LEU A 49 9.06 0.45 -10.98
N ARG A 50 10.28 0.89 -10.68
CA ARG A 50 10.82 2.24 -11.00
C ARG A 50 10.84 2.56 -12.50
N ARG A 51 10.82 1.55 -13.37
CA ARG A 51 10.70 1.76 -14.83
C ARG A 51 9.33 2.28 -15.25
N SER A 52 8.31 2.16 -14.39
CA SER A 52 6.97 2.65 -14.70
C SER A 52 6.83 4.12 -14.36
N ILE A 53 6.39 4.92 -15.33
CA ILE A 53 6.01 6.33 -15.09
C ILE A 53 4.86 6.51 -14.09
N TYR A 54 4.11 5.44 -13.81
CA TYR A 54 3.00 5.44 -12.86
C TYR A 54 3.40 4.91 -11.48
N PHE A 55 4.65 4.49 -11.32
CA PHE A 55 5.22 4.16 -10.04
C PHE A 55 5.78 5.43 -9.42
N ASP A 56 5.18 5.83 -8.31
CA ASP A 56 5.62 6.96 -7.52
C ASP A 56 6.55 6.46 -6.42
N ASP A 57 7.85 6.77 -6.59
CA ASP A 57 8.94 6.32 -5.73
C ASP A 57 9.13 7.20 -4.48
N GLU A 58 8.41 8.33 -4.37
CA GLU A 58 8.56 9.24 -3.23
C GLU A 58 8.21 8.53 -1.91
N GLY A 59 9.12 8.58 -0.92
CA GLY A 59 8.96 7.89 0.37
C GLY A 59 9.10 6.36 0.31
N PHE A 60 9.30 5.74 -0.87
CA PHE A 60 9.40 4.28 -0.99
C PHE A 60 10.70 3.73 -0.40
N ASP A 61 11.83 4.44 -0.58
CA ASP A 61 13.11 4.07 0.03
C ASP A 61 13.06 4.11 1.56
N GLU A 62 12.46 5.16 2.13
CA GLU A 62 12.27 5.28 3.58
C GLU A 62 11.38 4.15 4.11
N ALA A 63 10.25 3.89 3.45
CA ALA A 63 9.36 2.80 3.81
C ALA A 63 10.05 1.42 3.69
N LEU A 64 10.97 1.23 2.73
CA LEU A 64 11.74 -0.01 2.59
C LEU A 64 12.77 -0.17 3.71
N ILE A 65 13.43 0.91 4.13
CA ILE A 65 14.36 0.91 5.27
C ILE A 65 13.60 0.54 6.54
N GLU A 66 12.48 1.21 6.81
CA GLU A 66 11.65 0.92 7.98
C GLU A 66 11.06 -0.50 7.93
N SER A 67 10.65 -0.96 6.75
CA SER A 67 10.16 -2.32 6.53
C SER A 67 11.24 -3.39 6.81
N LYS A 68 12.51 -3.09 6.55
CA LYS A 68 13.65 -3.95 6.93
C LYS A 68 13.88 -3.92 8.44
N ASN A 69 13.81 -2.75 9.07
CA ASN A 69 14.03 -2.58 10.51
C ASN A 69 12.95 -3.26 11.37
N THR A 70 11.69 -3.11 10.98
CA THR A 70 10.52 -3.67 11.69
C THR A 70 10.23 -5.11 11.31
N GLN A 71 10.93 -5.65 10.30
CA GLN A 71 10.63 -6.93 9.66
C GLN A 71 9.19 -7.06 9.15
N SER A 72 8.45 -5.95 9.01
CA SER A 72 7.06 -5.91 8.54
C SER A 72 6.96 -5.26 7.16
N LEU A 73 5.88 -5.53 6.43
CA LEU A 73 5.54 -4.80 5.19
C LEU A 73 4.61 -3.61 5.46
N ASP A 74 4.26 -3.37 6.72
CA ASP A 74 3.31 -2.31 7.12
C ASP A 74 3.74 -0.92 6.66
N PRO A 75 5.02 -0.50 6.74
CA PRO A 75 5.43 0.82 6.25
C PRO A 75 5.14 1.04 4.76
N ILE A 76 5.36 0.00 3.93
CA ILE A 76 5.07 0.06 2.50
C ILE A 76 3.55 0.09 2.26
N ALA A 77 2.79 -0.68 3.05
CA ALA A 77 1.33 -0.69 2.96
C ALA A 77 0.71 0.65 3.37
N SER A 78 1.20 1.27 4.43
CA SER A 78 0.77 2.60 4.89
C SER A 78 1.11 3.66 3.85
N LEU A 79 2.34 3.69 3.31
CA LEU A 79 2.73 4.61 2.23
C LEU A 79 1.78 4.53 1.02
N LEU A 80 1.52 3.31 0.52
CA LEU A 80 0.62 3.11 -0.61
C LEU A 80 -0.82 3.53 -0.29
N THR A 81 -1.25 3.33 0.95
CA THR A 81 -2.56 3.73 1.46
C THR A 81 -2.68 5.25 1.49
N HIS A 82 -1.67 5.96 2.01
CA HIS A 82 -1.63 7.43 2.01
C HIS A 82 -1.65 8.00 0.59
N LYS A 83 -0.84 7.46 -0.33
CA LYS A 83 -0.86 7.89 -1.75
C LYS A 83 -2.24 7.71 -2.38
N ARG A 84 -2.90 6.56 -2.12
CA ARG A 84 -4.27 6.32 -2.58
C ARG A 84 -5.26 7.34 -2.00
N HIS A 85 -5.18 7.65 -0.70
CA HIS A 85 -6.05 8.64 -0.07
C HIS A 85 -5.83 10.04 -0.63
N ALA A 86 -4.58 10.44 -0.87
CA ALA A 86 -4.26 11.73 -1.50
C ALA A 86 -4.88 11.85 -2.90
N ILE A 87 -4.81 10.79 -3.69
CA ILE A 87 -5.43 10.72 -5.02
C ILE A 87 -6.96 10.85 -4.92
N LEU A 88 -7.61 10.08 -4.05
CA LEU A 88 -9.06 10.12 -3.88
C LEU A 88 -9.54 11.49 -3.39
N LYS A 89 -8.84 12.08 -2.42
CA LYS A 89 -9.09 13.43 -1.93
C LYS A 89 -9.04 14.43 -3.08
N ARG A 90 -7.96 14.42 -3.85
CA ARG A 90 -7.79 15.31 -5.01
C ARG A 90 -8.93 15.14 -6.03
N PHE A 91 -9.33 13.91 -6.36
CA PHE A 91 -10.43 13.67 -7.30
C PHE A 91 -11.78 14.19 -6.79
N ALA A 92 -12.08 14.00 -5.50
CA ALA A 92 -13.28 14.52 -4.88
C ALA A 92 -13.37 16.05 -4.97
N TYR A 93 -12.27 16.76 -4.70
CA TYR A 93 -12.23 18.22 -4.77
C TYR A 93 -12.28 18.75 -6.21
N LEU A 94 -11.64 18.08 -7.16
CA LEU A 94 -11.66 18.49 -8.57
C LEU A 94 -13.01 18.23 -9.25
N ASN A 95 -13.78 17.27 -8.76
CA ASN A 95 -15.06 16.85 -9.36
C ASN A 95 -16.17 16.79 -8.29
N PRO A 96 -16.57 17.94 -7.71
CA PRO A 96 -17.47 17.97 -6.56
C PRO A 96 -18.90 17.52 -6.87
N VAL A 97 -19.35 17.64 -8.12
CA VAL A 97 -20.67 17.18 -8.58
C VAL A 97 -20.52 15.89 -9.37
N SER A 98 -19.95 14.87 -8.73
CA SER A 98 -19.73 13.54 -9.30
C SER A 98 -19.84 12.47 -8.21
N PRO A 99 -19.67 11.17 -8.51
CA PRO A 99 -19.58 10.14 -7.48
C PRO A 99 -18.30 10.19 -6.62
N PHE A 100 -17.24 10.90 -7.04
CA PHE A 100 -15.94 10.87 -6.36
C PHE A 100 -15.96 11.33 -4.89
N PRO A 101 -16.69 12.40 -4.50
CA PRO A 101 -16.84 12.77 -3.10
C PRO A 101 -17.46 11.68 -2.23
N VAL A 102 -18.45 10.93 -2.76
CA VAL A 102 -19.07 9.82 -2.03
C VAL A 102 -18.08 8.67 -1.85
N ILE A 103 -17.34 8.32 -2.92
CA ILE A 103 -16.29 7.29 -2.84
C ILE A 103 -15.21 7.68 -1.82
N TYR A 104 -14.74 8.92 -1.87
CA TYR A 104 -13.76 9.43 -0.90
C TYR A 104 -14.30 9.39 0.53
N TYR A 105 -15.57 9.77 0.75
CA TYR A 105 -16.21 9.68 2.06
C TYR A 105 -16.25 8.23 2.58
N ILE A 106 -16.64 7.27 1.74
CA ILE A 106 -16.66 5.85 2.12
C ILE A 106 -15.27 5.37 2.53
N GLU A 107 -14.24 5.69 1.75
CA GLU A 107 -12.84 5.33 2.07
C GLU A 107 -12.36 5.97 3.38
N ARG A 108 -12.76 7.22 3.67
CA ARG A 108 -12.50 7.87 4.97
C ARG A 108 -13.21 7.16 6.12
N LYS A 109 -14.44 6.67 5.91
CA LYS A 109 -15.18 5.91 6.92
C LYS A 109 -14.59 4.53 7.19
N VAL A 110 -14.07 3.86 6.15
CA VAL A 110 -13.32 2.60 6.32
C VAL A 110 -12.08 2.83 7.19
N LEU A 111 -11.31 3.89 6.92
CA LEU A 111 -10.13 4.26 7.70
C LEU A 111 -10.48 4.56 9.17
N GLU A 112 -11.54 5.34 9.41
CA GLU A 112 -12.03 5.66 10.75
C GLU A 112 -12.37 4.39 11.54
N ILE A 113 -13.10 3.45 10.93
CA ILE A 113 -13.45 2.18 11.57
C ILE A 113 -12.21 1.33 11.86
N GLN A 114 -11.22 1.32 10.96
CA GLN A 114 -9.95 0.62 11.17
C GLN A 114 -9.19 1.20 12.36
N ASN A 115 -9.07 2.52 12.43
CA ASN A 115 -8.44 3.23 13.55
C ASN A 115 -9.16 2.98 14.89
N LEU A 116 -10.50 3.03 14.91
CA LEU A 116 -11.28 2.71 16.11
C LEU A 116 -11.04 1.26 16.56
N ARG A 117 -10.99 0.31 15.61
CA ARG A 117 -10.70 -1.09 15.90
C ARG A 117 -9.29 -1.29 16.45
N LEU A 118 -8.30 -0.60 15.88
CA LEU A 118 -6.92 -0.61 16.37
C LEU A 118 -6.86 -0.09 17.81
N LEU A 119 -7.50 1.05 18.08
CA LEU A 119 -7.55 1.67 19.41
C LEU A 119 -8.19 0.73 20.43
N VAL A 120 -9.36 0.16 20.14
CA VAL A 120 -10.05 -0.76 21.05
C VAL A 120 -9.18 -1.97 21.36
N ARG A 121 -8.65 -2.65 20.33
CA ARG A 121 -7.83 -3.86 20.50
C ARG A 121 -6.53 -3.55 21.24
N GLY A 122 -5.86 -2.48 20.87
CA GLY A 122 -4.62 -2.08 21.49
C GLY A 122 -4.78 -1.70 22.95
N LYS A 123 -5.84 -0.95 23.30
CA LYS A 123 -6.18 -0.66 24.71
C LYS A 123 -6.51 -1.93 25.49
N THR A 124 -7.21 -2.90 24.90
CA THR A 124 -7.54 -4.16 25.60
C THR A 124 -6.33 -5.02 25.97
N ILE A 125 -5.21 -4.88 25.25
CA ILE A 125 -3.95 -5.60 25.55
C ILE A 125 -2.93 -4.71 26.28
N GLY A 126 -3.32 -3.49 26.68
CA GLY A 126 -2.47 -2.59 27.46
C GLY A 126 -1.43 -1.81 26.65
N LEU A 127 -1.61 -1.62 25.33
CA LEU A 127 -0.73 -0.73 24.56
C LEU A 127 -0.85 0.72 25.04
N THR A 128 0.29 1.41 25.08
CA THR A 128 0.34 2.83 25.46
C THR A 128 -0.28 3.70 24.36
N SER A 129 -0.70 4.91 24.72
CA SER A 129 -1.31 5.83 23.73
C SER A 129 -0.32 6.19 22.62
N GLU A 130 0.96 6.36 22.95
CA GLU A 130 2.01 6.71 22.00
C GLU A 130 2.19 5.63 20.93
N VAL A 131 2.16 4.35 21.34
CA VAL A 131 2.23 3.22 20.39
C VAL A 131 1.01 3.19 19.49
N LEU A 132 -0.19 3.47 20.01
CA LEU A 132 -1.42 3.47 19.21
C LEU A 132 -1.42 4.62 18.19
N GLU A 133 -1.05 5.81 18.63
CA GLU A 133 -0.98 7.00 17.76
C GLU A 133 0.02 6.81 16.62
N ALA A 134 1.16 6.18 16.89
CA ALA A 134 2.17 5.87 15.87
C ALA A 134 1.68 4.91 14.77
N HIS A 135 0.63 4.13 15.02
CA HIS A 135 0.08 3.15 14.07
C HIS A 135 -1.28 3.56 13.48
N MET A 136 -1.79 4.75 13.83
CA MET A 136 -3.01 5.29 13.25
C MET A 136 -2.71 6.06 11.96
N ASP A 137 -3.45 5.76 10.91
CA ASP A 137 -3.37 6.48 9.63
C ASP A 137 -4.36 7.68 9.63
N PHE A 138 -4.08 8.74 8.86
CA PHE A 138 -4.86 10.00 8.83
C PHE A 138 -5.40 10.43 7.45
#